data_AF-A0A3N5BBK9-F1
#
_entry.id   AF-A0A3N5BBK9-F1
#
_cell.length_a   1.000
_cell.length_b   1.000
_cell.length_c   1.000
_cell.angle_alpha   90.00
_cell.angle_beta   90.00
_cell.angle_gamma   90.00
#
_symmetry.space_group_name_H-M   'P 1'
#
loop_
_entity.id
_entity.type
_entity.pdbx_description
1 polymer ?
#
loop_
_entity_poly.entity_id
_entity_poly.type
_entity_poly.pdbx_seq_one_letter_code
_entity_poly.pdbx_strand_id
1 'polypeptide(L)'
;MKIIVLDNVAEEIYRLRELKQEVMMKNAARERIRQRIEEMTKFSKEQPHLLKEYNDLLVRRLIEKITIHERQLTIEFKSGIKVKRKI
;
A
#
# COMPACT_ATOMS: atom_id res chain seq x y z
N MET A 1 31.37 44.10 -13.96
CA MET A 1 30.57 43.01 -14.57
C MET A 1 31.00 41.61 -14.13
N LYS A 2 32.30 41.28 -14.01
CA LYS A 2 32.76 39.94 -13.56
C LYS A 2 32.40 39.54 -12.12
N ILE A 3 32.34 40.51 -11.19
CA ILE A 3 32.09 40.24 -9.75
C ILE A 3 30.62 39.83 -9.51
N ILE A 4 29.67 40.55 -10.13
CA ILE A 4 28.21 40.28 -10.00
C ILE A 4 27.82 38.88 -10.52
N VAL A 5 28.51 38.39 -11.56
CA VAL A 5 28.24 37.05 -12.12
C VAL A 5 28.76 35.94 -11.20
N LEU A 6 29.86 36.17 -10.48
CA LEU A 6 30.39 35.21 -9.52
C LEU A 6 29.48 35.08 -8.28
N ASP A 7 28.94 36.20 -7.81
CA ASP A 7 27.98 36.21 -6.69
C ASP A 7 26.70 35.45 -7.06
N ASN A 8 26.15 35.65 -8.26
CA ASN A 8 24.98 34.91 -8.74
C ASN A 8 25.23 33.40 -8.86
N VAL A 9 26.41 33.00 -9.34
CA VAL A 9 26.78 31.57 -9.46
C VAL A 9 26.98 30.95 -8.08
N ALA A 10 27.59 31.68 -7.15
CA ALA A 10 27.75 31.23 -5.77
C ALA A 10 26.39 31.04 -5.09
N GLU A 11 25.48 32.00 -5.23
CA GLU A 11 24.13 31.95 -4.67
C GLU A 11 23.33 30.76 -5.20
N GLU A 12 23.40 30.49 -6.51
CA GLU A 12 22.74 29.32 -7.10
C GLU A 12 23.36 28.00 -6.63
N ILE A 13 24.69 27.94 -6.42
CA ILE A 13 25.34 26.76 -5.82
C ILE A 13 24.83 26.51 -4.39
N TYR A 14 24.68 27.57 -3.57
CA TYR A 14 24.13 27.43 -2.22
C TYR A 14 22.67 26.95 -2.25
N ARG A 15 21.83 27.56 -3.09
CA ARG A 15 20.43 27.15 -3.28
C ARG A 15 20.30 25.69 -3.71
N LEU A 16 21.12 25.24 -4.67
CA LEU A 16 21.12 23.86 -5.13
C LEU A 16 21.56 22.87 -4.03
N ARG A 17 22.50 23.27 -3.16
CA ARG A 17 22.91 22.43 -2.01
C ARG A 17 21.78 22.28 -1.00
N GLU A 18 21.09 23.37 -0.67
CA GLU A 18 19.94 23.31 0.22
C GLU A 18 18.83 22.42 -0.35
N LEU A 19 18.49 22.60 -1.64
CA LEU A 19 17.49 21.77 -2.31
C LEU A 19 17.87 20.29 -2.31
N LYS A 20 19.14 19.96 -2.58
CA LYS A 20 19.64 18.58 -2.51
C LYS A 20 19.44 17.99 -1.11
N GLN A 21 19.75 18.76 -0.07
CA GLN A 21 19.65 18.29 1.31
C GLN A 21 18.19 18.11 1.74
N GLU A 22 17.30 19.01 1.33
CA GLU A 22 15.86 18.88 1.56
C GLU A 22 15.29 17.62 0.91
N VAL A 23 15.63 17.36 -0.36
CA VAL A 23 15.19 16.17 -1.09
C VAL A 23 15.73 14.89 -0.44
N MET A 24 16.99 14.89 -0.01
CA MET A 24 17.59 13.75 0.70
C MET A 24 16.85 13.44 2.00
N MET A 25 16.51 14.45 2.81
CA MET A 25 15.74 14.26 4.05
C MET A 25 14.32 13.74 3.76
N LYS A 26 13.62 14.31 2.78
CA LYS A 26 12.29 13.85 2.38
C LYS A 26 12.30 12.40 1.88
N ASN A 27 13.32 12.01 1.12
CA ASN A 27 13.49 10.64 0.65
C ASN A 27 13.76 9.68 1.81
N ALA A 28 14.68 10.03 2.71
CA ALA A 28 14.97 9.22 3.90
C ALA A 28 13.72 9.03 4.79
N ALA A 29 12.91 10.07 4.96
CA ALA A 29 11.65 9.98 5.72
C ALA A 29 10.63 9.02 5.08
N ARG A 30 10.63 8.92 3.75
CA ARG A 30 9.69 8.07 2.98
C ARG A 30 10.20 6.64 2.76
N GLU A 31 11.48 6.38 2.97
CA GLU A 31 12.10 5.11 2.63
C GLU A 31 11.47 3.92 3.36
N ARG A 32 11.16 4.06 4.66
CA ARG A 32 10.46 3.02 5.43
C ARG A 32 9.07 2.69 4.87
N ILE A 33 8.35 3.69 4.38
CA ILE A 33 7.02 3.48 3.78
C ILE A 33 7.18 2.75 2.44
N ARG A 34 8.17 3.14 1.63
CA ARG A 34 8.48 2.46 0.37
C ARG A 34 8.83 0.99 0.59
N GLN A 35 9.69 0.69 1.57
CA GLN A 35 10.05 -0.68 1.96
C GLN A 35 8.81 -1.49 2.36
N ARG A 36 7.93 -0.91 3.19
CA ARG A 36 6.70 -1.60 3.63
C ARG A 36 5.73 -1.85 2.48
N ILE A 37 5.62 -0.93 1.51
CA ILE A 37 4.81 -1.13 0.31
C ILE A 37 5.38 -2.28 -0.53
N GLU A 38 6.70 -2.34 -0.68
CA GLU A 38 7.37 -3.41 -1.41
C GLU A 38 7.18 -4.77 -0.73
N GLU A 39 7.35 -4.85 0.59
CA GLU A 39 7.07 -6.03 1.40
C GLU A 39 5.62 -6.50 1.26
N MET A 40 4.65 -5.59 1.37
CA MET A 40 3.23 -5.92 1.22
C MET A 40 2.90 -6.39 -0.20
N THR A 41 3.51 -5.77 -1.21
CA THR A 41 3.33 -6.15 -2.62
C THR A 41 3.89 -7.55 -2.87
N LYS A 42 5.08 -7.84 -2.33
CA LYS A 42 5.71 -9.16 -2.42
C LYS A 42 4.89 -10.22 -1.69
N PHE A 43 4.46 -9.96 -0.46
CA PHE A 43 3.57 -10.85 0.29
C PHE A 43 2.32 -11.17 -0.51
N SER A 44 1.66 -10.15 -1.07
CA SER A 44 0.46 -10.34 -1.88
C SER A 44 0.71 -11.21 -3.10
N LYS A 45 1.84 -11.03 -3.81
CA LYS A 45 2.21 -11.82 -5.01
C LYS A 45 2.60 -13.26 -4.68
N GLU A 46 3.23 -13.49 -3.54
CA GLU A 46 3.66 -14.83 -3.09
C GLU A 46 2.49 -15.65 -2.54
N GLN A 47 1.38 -15.02 -2.17
CA GLN A 47 0.18 -15.77 -1.81
C GLN A 47 -0.34 -16.52 -3.05
N PRO A 48 -0.57 -17.84 -2.98
CA PRO A 48 -1.11 -18.60 -4.08
C PRO A 48 -2.44 -17.97 -4.52
N HIS A 49 -2.46 -17.42 -5.74
CA HIS A 49 -3.58 -16.66 -6.31
C HIS A 49 -4.84 -17.48 -6.60
N LEU A 50 -4.91 -18.71 -6.12
CA LEU A 50 -6.13 -19.46 -6.08
C LEU A 50 -6.16 -20.22 -4.76
N LEU A 51 -7.16 -19.91 -3.94
CA LEU A 51 -7.74 -20.92 -3.05
C LEU A 51 -8.33 -22.01 -3.96
N LYS A 52 -7.48 -22.90 -4.50
CA LYS A 52 -7.92 -24.07 -5.28
C LYS A 52 -8.64 -25.08 -4.39
N GLU A 53 -8.34 -25.04 -3.09
CA GLU A 53 -8.87 -25.96 -2.09
C GLU A 53 -9.57 -25.18 -0.97
N TYR A 54 -10.71 -25.70 -0.53
CA TYR A 54 -11.45 -25.18 0.60
C TYR A 54 -10.61 -25.31 1.88
N ASN A 55 -10.40 -24.19 2.58
CA ASN A 55 -9.69 -24.17 3.85
C ASN A 55 -10.65 -23.76 4.98
N ASP A 56 -11.04 -24.73 5.81
CA ASP A 56 -12.02 -24.51 6.89
C ASP A 56 -11.58 -23.45 7.90
N LEU A 57 -10.28 -23.45 8.26
CA LEU A 57 -9.72 -22.50 9.20
C LEU A 57 -9.80 -21.07 8.66
N LEU A 58 -9.51 -20.89 7.36
CA LEU A 58 -9.60 -19.58 6.71
C LEU A 58 -11.05 -19.10 6.62
N VAL A 59 -11.98 -19.98 6.26
CA VAL A 59 -13.41 -19.68 6.16
C VAL A 59 -13.95 -19.22 7.51
N ARG A 60 -13.65 -19.95 8.60
CA ARG A 60 -14.03 -19.54 9.98
C ARG A 60 -13.38 -18.22 10.41
N ARG A 61 -12.17 -17.93 9.92
CA ARG A 61 -11.48 -16.68 10.24
C ARG A 61 -12.15 -15.48 9.54
N LEU A 62 -12.60 -15.66 8.29
CA LEU A 62 -13.10 -14.59 7.42
C LEU A 62 -14.60 -14.34 7.53
N ILE A 63 -15.41 -15.36 7.79
CA ILE A 63 -16.87 -15.25 7.87
C ILE A 63 -17.27 -14.73 9.24
N GLU A 64 -18.19 -13.77 9.25
CA GLU A 64 -18.88 -13.28 10.45
C GLU A 64 -20.15 -14.11 10.69
N LYS A 65 -21.03 -14.20 9.67
CA LYS A 65 -22.23 -15.04 9.74
C LYS A 65 -22.73 -15.45 8.35
N ILE A 66 -23.49 -16.53 8.32
CA ILE A 66 -24.21 -17.02 7.13
C ILE A 66 -25.71 -16.99 7.44
N THR A 67 -26.50 -16.35 6.59
CA THR A 67 -27.97 -16.32 6.68
C THR A 67 -28.57 -17.08 5.51
N ILE A 68 -29.39 -18.08 5.80
CA ILE A 68 -30.07 -18.91 4.81
C ILE A 68 -31.52 -18.41 4.69
N HIS A 69 -31.94 -18.11 3.46
CA HIS A 69 -33.32 -17.84 3.06
C HIS A 69 -33.81 -18.95 2.13
N GLU A 70 -35.10 -18.97 1.79
CA GLU A 70 -35.71 -20.05 1.00
C GLU A 70 -35.03 -20.33 -0.35
N ARG A 71 -34.53 -19.30 -1.06
CA ARG A 71 -33.86 -19.42 -2.37
C ARG A 71 -32.57 -18.61 -2.47
N GLN A 72 -32.01 -18.24 -1.32
CA GLN A 72 -30.83 -17.38 -1.28
C GLN A 72 -30.03 -17.60 -0.01
N LEU A 73 -28.72 -17.56 -0.15
CA LEU A 73 -27.77 -17.53 0.93
C LEU A 73 -27.03 -16.20 0.93
N THR A 74 -26.90 -15.61 2.12
CA THR A 74 -26.18 -14.36 2.35
C THR A 74 -24.99 -14.64 3.27
N ILE A 75 -23.78 -14.35 2.79
CA ILE A 75 -22.52 -14.50 3.54
C ILE A 75 -22.04 -13.10 3.91
N GLU A 76 -21.86 -12.86 5.21
CA GLU A 76 -21.26 -11.64 5.73
C GLU A 76 -19.83 -11.94 6.20
N PHE A 77 -18.85 -11.21 5.66
CA PHE A 77 -17.45 -11.31 6.04
C PHE A 77 -17.16 -10.33 7.18
N LYS A 78 -16.15 -10.65 8.01
CA LYS A 78 -15.68 -9.74 9.07
C LYS A 78 -15.18 -8.39 8.54
N SER A 79 -14.81 -8.32 7.27
CA SER A 79 -14.48 -7.08 6.56
C SER A 79 -15.69 -6.19 6.27
N GLY A 80 -16.92 -6.65 6.55
CA GLY A 80 -18.17 -5.96 6.21
C GLY A 80 -18.70 -6.26 4.80
N ILE A 81 -17.95 -7.03 3.99
CA ILE A 81 -18.38 -7.44 2.65
C ILE A 81 -19.57 -8.40 2.77
N LYS A 82 -20.58 -8.22 1.90
CA LYS A 82 -21.78 -9.06 1.83
C LYS A 82 -21.90 -9.69 0.45
N VAL A 83 -21.94 -11.02 0.40
CA VAL A 83 -22.12 -11.79 -0.84
C VAL A 83 -23.45 -12.51 -0.78
N LYS A 84 -24.26 -12.38 -1.84
CA LYS A 84 -25.55 -13.07 -1.98
C LYS A 84 -25.46 -14.08 -3.11
N ARG A 85 -25.88 -15.32 -2.83
CA ARG A 85 -25.95 -16.40 -3.82
C ARG A 85 -27.35 -16.97 -3.84
N LYS A 86 -27.98 -17.06 -5.01
CA LYS A 86 -29.25 -17.77 -5.17
C LYS A 86 -28.98 -19.29 -5.13
N ILE A 87 -29.81 -20.01 -4.39
CA ILE A 87 -29.80 -21.48 -4.29
C ILE A 87 -31.06 -21.98 -4.97
#